data_AF-A0A0G2FRN6-F1
#
_entry.id   AF-A0A0G2FRN6-F1
#
_cell.length_a   1.000
_cell.length_b   1.000
_cell.length_c   1.000
_cell.angle_alpha   90.00
_cell.angle_beta   90.00
_cell.angle_gamma   90.00
#
_symmetry.space_group_name_H-M   'P 1'
#
loop_
_entity.id
_entity.type
_entity.pdbx_description
1 polymer ?
#
loop_
_entity_poly.entity_id
_entity_poly.type
_entity_poly.pdbx_seq_one_letter_code
_entity_poly.pdbx_strand_id
1 'polypeptide(L)'
;MVYTDGSYYMTHTSDTHIEMSKAKTLDALVFGETKTIWEDTNATRSAHMWAPEIHQIDDTWYMLYSSCHDNVTCCETCMTRILRGCDGSNPYDCDYEFLADLVPPPGRRGGPEKNLTFSIDGT
;
A
#
# COMPACT_ATOMS: atom_id res chain seq x y z
N MET A 1 1.91 -9.11 1.79
CA MET A 1 2.33 -9.77 3.06
C MET A 1 3.83 -9.99 2.99
N VAL A 2 4.54 -9.78 4.10
CA VAL A 2 5.99 -10.02 4.23
C VAL A 2 6.30 -10.76 5.53
N TYR A 3 7.48 -11.40 5.60
CA TYR A 3 8.01 -12.01 6.81
C TYR A 3 9.36 -11.40 7.15
N THR A 4 9.47 -10.80 8.33
CA THR A 4 10.70 -10.16 8.82
C THR A 4 10.70 -10.18 10.35
N ASP A 5 11.88 -10.16 10.96
CA ASP A 5 12.04 -10.12 12.43
C ASP A 5 11.16 -11.15 13.17
N GLY A 6 11.09 -12.37 12.63
CA GLY A 6 10.35 -13.49 13.22
C GLY A 6 8.82 -13.40 13.13
N SER A 7 8.25 -12.44 12.39
CA SER A 7 6.80 -12.22 12.29
C SER A 7 6.33 -12.05 10.85
N TYR A 8 5.08 -12.45 10.60
CA TYR A 8 4.33 -12.12 9.40
C TYR A 8 3.61 -10.79 9.56
N TYR A 9 3.60 -9.99 8.50
CA TYR A 9 2.91 -8.71 8.41
C TYR A 9 2.00 -8.72 7.19
N MET A 10 0.71 -8.57 7.42
CA MET A 10 -0.32 -8.65 6.40
C MET A 10 -1.12 -7.35 6.35
N THR A 11 -1.28 -6.83 5.15
CA THR A 11 -2.12 -5.68 4.84
C THR A 11 -3.32 -6.17 4.04
N HIS A 12 -4.44 -5.45 4.12
CA HIS A 12 -5.66 -5.77 3.40
C HIS A 12 -6.44 -4.48 3.09
N THR A 13 -7.43 -4.59 2.20
CA THR A 13 -8.29 -3.45 1.85
C THR A 13 -9.22 -3.08 3.02
N SER A 14 -9.13 -1.84 3.49
CA SER A 14 -10.02 -1.28 4.54
C SER A 14 -10.74 0.03 4.13
N ASP A 15 -10.63 0.45 2.87
CA ASP A 15 -11.34 1.56 2.20
C ASP A 15 -10.90 2.99 2.56
N THR A 16 -10.78 3.36 3.84
CA THR A 16 -10.46 4.77 4.23
C THR A 16 -9.08 4.96 4.82
N HIS A 17 -8.37 3.87 5.07
CA HIS A 17 -7.10 3.84 5.77
C HIS A 17 -6.31 2.61 5.32
N ILE A 18 -5.12 2.40 5.87
CA ILE A 18 -4.37 1.16 5.71
C ILE A 18 -4.04 0.60 7.07
N GLU A 19 -4.43 -0.65 7.26
CA GLU A 19 -4.10 -1.42 8.46
C GLU A 19 -3.09 -2.53 8.13
N MET A 20 -2.32 -2.88 9.15
CA MET A 20 -1.42 -4.01 9.12
C MET A 20 -1.72 -4.91 10.31
N SER A 21 -1.85 -6.21 10.05
CA SER A 21 -1.94 -7.26 11.06
C SER A 21 -0.59 -7.95 11.21
N LYS A 22 -0.18 -8.25 12.45
CA LYS A 22 1.08 -8.93 12.78
C LYS A 22 0.84 -10.22 13.56
N ALA A 23 1.54 -11.29 13.18
CA ALA A 23 1.55 -12.53 13.97
C ALA A 23 2.84 -13.36 13.74
N LYS A 24 3.16 -14.28 14.67
CA LYS A 24 4.34 -15.15 14.54
C LYS A 24 4.17 -16.31 13.55
N THR A 25 2.93 -16.68 13.24
CA THR A 25 2.59 -17.76 12.30
C THR A 25 1.45 -17.31 11.39
N LEU A 26 1.30 -17.95 10.22
CA LEU A 26 0.22 -17.66 9.28
C LEU A 26 -1.16 -17.91 9.90
N ASP A 27 -1.37 -19.05 10.58
CA ASP A 27 -2.63 -19.35 11.27
C ASP A 27 -2.99 -18.31 12.33
N ALA A 28 -1.99 -17.75 13.02
CA ALA A 28 -2.21 -16.74 14.02
C ALA A 28 -2.57 -15.36 13.44
N LEU A 29 -2.38 -15.10 12.14
CA LEU A 29 -2.76 -13.83 11.50
C LEU A 29 -4.27 -13.58 11.58
N VAL A 30 -5.09 -14.62 11.61
CA VAL A 30 -6.56 -14.51 11.77
C VAL A 30 -6.93 -13.79 13.07
N PHE A 31 -6.07 -13.88 14.08
CA PHE A 31 -6.23 -13.23 15.38
C PHE A 31 -5.10 -12.24 15.68
N GLY A 32 -4.32 -11.86 14.66
CA GLY A 32 -3.15 -11.02 14.79
C GLY A 32 -3.51 -9.63 15.29
N GLU A 33 -2.59 -9.03 16.05
CA GLU A 33 -2.73 -7.63 16.44
C GLU A 33 -2.78 -6.78 15.17
N THR A 34 -3.77 -5.90 15.06
CA THR A 34 -3.98 -5.05 13.88
C THR A 34 -3.91 -3.60 14.28
N LYS A 35 -3.17 -2.82 13.49
CA LYS A 35 -2.97 -1.38 13.71
C LYS A 35 -3.15 -0.63 12.40
N THR A 36 -3.82 0.52 12.46
CA THR A 36 -3.76 1.52 11.39
C THR A 36 -2.35 2.09 11.29
N ILE A 37 -1.74 1.93 10.12
CA ILE A 37 -0.39 2.43 9.83
C ILE A 37 -0.40 3.67 8.93
N TRP A 38 -1.52 3.93 8.25
CA TRP A 38 -1.68 5.11 7.39
C TRP A 38 -3.14 5.54 7.27
N GLU A 39 -3.34 6.85 7.33
CA GLU A 39 -4.58 7.56 7.02
C GLU A 39 -4.20 8.84 6.28
N ASP A 40 -5.08 9.33 5.40
CA ASP A 40 -4.86 10.60 4.73
C ASP A 40 -6.13 11.45 4.73
N THR A 41 -5.94 12.76 4.83
CA THR A 41 -7.01 13.77 4.80
C THR A 41 -7.02 14.56 3.50
N ASN A 42 -6.05 14.33 2.62
CA ASN A 42 -6.00 14.98 1.33
C ASN A 42 -7.09 14.42 0.39
N ALA A 43 -8.06 15.27 0.07
CA ALA A 43 -9.20 14.99 -0.79
C ALA A 43 -8.86 14.35 -2.16
N THR A 44 -7.64 14.51 -2.65
CA THR A 44 -7.21 13.89 -3.92
C THR A 44 -6.72 12.45 -3.77
N ARG A 45 -6.60 11.91 -2.56
CA ARG A 45 -6.05 10.55 -2.33
C ARG A 45 -6.53 9.85 -1.06
N SER A 46 -7.55 10.37 -0.39
CA SER A 46 -8.07 9.88 0.90
C SER A 46 -9.19 8.85 0.77
N ALA A 47 -9.76 8.65 -0.43
CA ALA A 47 -10.88 7.72 -0.62
C ALA A 47 -10.45 6.43 -1.31
N HIS A 48 -11.20 5.35 -1.04
CA HIS A 48 -11.09 4.08 -1.74
C HIS A 48 -9.67 3.50 -1.73
N MET A 49 -9.05 3.48 -0.55
CA MET A 49 -7.75 2.88 -0.28
C MET A 49 -7.82 1.37 -0.42
N TRP A 50 -7.25 0.85 -1.51
CA TRP A 50 -7.39 -0.54 -1.92
C TRP A 50 -6.04 -1.23 -2.13
N ALA A 51 -6.06 -2.54 -1.84
CA ALA A 51 -4.97 -3.48 -2.12
C ALA A 51 -3.58 -2.97 -1.71
N PRO A 52 -3.38 -2.57 -0.43
CA PRO A 52 -2.06 -2.19 0.05
C PRO A 52 -1.10 -3.39 0.01
N GLU A 53 0.06 -3.21 -0.60
CA GLU A 53 1.15 -4.18 -0.69
C GLU A 53 2.42 -3.55 -0.12
N ILE A 54 3.15 -4.30 0.69
CA ILE A 54 4.36 -3.83 1.37
C ILE A 54 5.59 -4.58 0.88
N HIS A 55 6.65 -3.83 0.59
CA HIS A 55 7.92 -4.32 0.06
C HIS A 55 9.09 -3.62 0.74
N GLN A 56 10.20 -4.34 0.92
CA GLN A 56 11.47 -3.72 1.30
C GLN A 56 12.35 -3.63 0.06
N ILE A 57 12.82 -2.42 -0.25
CA ILE A 57 13.69 -2.14 -1.40
C ILE A 57 14.85 -1.31 -0.86
N ASP A 58 16.08 -1.78 -1.07
CA ASP A 58 17.29 -1.12 -0.57
C ASP A 58 17.18 -0.72 0.91
N ASP A 59 16.80 -1.71 1.75
CA ASP A 59 16.56 -1.60 3.20
C ASP A 59 15.41 -0.68 3.64
N THR A 60 14.79 0.08 2.73
CA THR A 60 13.64 0.96 3.03
C THR A 60 12.31 0.26 2.78
N TRP A 61 11.34 0.44 3.68
CA TRP A 61 9.96 -0.03 3.46
C TRP A 61 9.18 0.90 2.54
N TYR A 62 8.51 0.30 1.56
CA TYR A 62 7.58 0.98 0.67
C TYR A 62 6.23 0.28 0.67
N MET A 63 5.18 1.07 0.63
CA MET A 63 3.81 0.58 0.50
C MET A 63 3.18 1.10 -0.79
N LEU A 64 2.74 0.19 -1.63
CA LEU A 64 1.97 0.49 -2.82
C LEU A 64 0.50 0.25 -2.51
N TYR A 65 -0.36 1.21 -2.83
CA TYR A 65 -1.80 1.05 -2.67
C TYR A 65 -2.51 1.87 -3.75
N SER A 66 -3.78 1.59 -4.01
CA SER A 66 -4.60 2.45 -4.87
C SER A 66 -5.47 3.37 -4.03
N SER A 67 -5.63 4.62 -4.44
CA SER A 67 -6.63 5.53 -3.86
C SER A 67 -7.10 6.57 -4.86
N CYS A 68 -8.26 7.16 -4.55
CA CYS A 68 -9.02 8.02 -5.44
C CYS A 68 -9.35 9.34 -4.73
N HIS A 69 -9.93 10.27 -5.48
CA HIS A 69 -10.42 11.52 -4.89
C HIS A 69 -11.71 11.25 -4.11
N ASP A 70 -11.89 11.91 -2.97
CA ASP A 70 -13.07 11.75 -2.09
C ASP A 70 -14.33 12.49 -2.59
N ASN A 71 -14.17 13.37 -3.57
CA ASN A 71 -15.19 14.29 -4.05
C ASN A 71 -15.73 13.93 -5.45
N VAL A 72 -15.40 12.74 -5.95
CA VAL A 72 -15.91 12.22 -7.23
C VAL A 72 -16.54 10.85 -7.03
N THR A 73 -17.46 10.48 -7.92
CA THR A 73 -17.96 9.11 -7.96
C THR A 73 -16.78 8.15 -8.09
N CYS A 74 -16.84 7.04 -7.34
CA CYS A 74 -15.74 6.10 -7.29
C CYS A 74 -15.20 5.79 -8.68
N CYS A 75 -13.88 5.62 -8.65
CA CYS A 75 -13.15 4.78 -9.57
C CYS A 75 -12.58 5.52 -10.79
N GLU A 76 -13.06 6.74 -11.10
CA GLU A 76 -12.56 7.53 -12.23
C GLU A 76 -11.20 8.19 -12.00
N THR A 77 -10.84 8.43 -10.73
CA THR A 77 -9.63 9.16 -10.33
C THR A 77 -8.62 8.28 -9.59
N CYS A 78 -8.89 6.98 -9.51
CA CYS A 78 -8.02 6.08 -8.78
C CYS A 78 -6.66 5.96 -9.47
N MET A 79 -5.62 5.98 -8.66
CA MET A 79 -4.26 5.78 -9.12
C MET A 79 -3.47 5.05 -8.04
N THR A 80 -2.42 4.35 -8.46
CA THR A 80 -1.46 3.76 -7.54
C THR A 80 -0.62 4.85 -6.88
N ARG A 81 -0.44 4.73 -5.58
CA ARG A 81 0.28 5.63 -4.69
C ARG A 81 1.39 4.86 -4.00
N ILE A 82 2.39 5.59 -3.53
CA ILE A 82 3.52 5.05 -2.81
C ILE A 82 3.65 5.79 -1.47
N LEU A 83 3.73 5.03 -0.39
CA LEU A 83 4.21 5.51 0.90
C LEU A 83 5.67 5.07 1.09
N ARG A 84 6.45 5.93 1.73
CA ARG A 84 7.77 5.59 2.26
C ARG A 84 7.66 5.39 3.76
N GLY A 85 8.18 4.27 4.26
CA GLY A 85 8.32 3.98 5.68
C GLY A 85 9.74 4.26 6.16
N CYS A 86 10.15 3.52 7.18
CA CYS A 86 11.47 3.58 7.79
C CYS A 86 12.44 2.56 7.18
N ASP A 87 13.72 2.66 7.56
CA ASP A 87 14.79 1.74 7.14
C ASP A 87 15.00 0.59 8.16
N GLY A 88 14.08 0.48 9.13
CA GLY A 88 14.15 -0.49 10.22
C GLY A 88 13.71 -1.90 9.81
N SER A 89 13.96 -2.90 10.66
CA SER A 89 13.57 -4.30 10.39
C SER A 89 12.07 -4.57 10.48
N ASN A 90 11.32 -3.69 11.16
CA ASN A 90 9.91 -3.88 11.49
C ASN A 90 9.02 -2.83 10.79
N PRO A 91 8.25 -3.23 9.77
CA PRO A 91 7.39 -2.31 9.03
C PRO A 91 6.16 -1.83 9.81
N TYR A 92 5.76 -2.55 10.87
CA TYR A 92 4.55 -2.29 11.64
C TYR A 92 4.66 -1.04 12.50
N ASP A 93 5.89 -0.66 12.86
CA ASP A 93 6.19 0.49 13.73
C ASP A 93 6.84 1.66 12.98
N CYS A 94 6.93 1.58 11.65
CA CYS A 94 7.37 2.73 10.86
C CYS A 94 6.31 3.84 10.89
N ASP A 95 6.78 5.08 10.94
CA ASP A 95 6.00 6.23 10.51
C ASP A 95 6.05 6.31 8.99
N TYR A 96 4.89 6.20 8.33
CA TYR A 96 4.78 6.30 6.88
C TYR A 96 4.50 7.73 6.46
N GLU A 97 5.06 8.10 5.30
CA GLU A 97 4.76 9.36 4.63
C GLU A 97 4.35 9.11 3.17
N PHE A 98 3.46 9.96 2.65
CA PHE A 98 3.15 9.94 1.22
C PHE A 98 4.37 10.37 0.42
N LEU A 99 4.85 9.48 -0.46
CA LEU A 99 6.02 9.73 -1.28
C LEU A 99 5.65 10.26 -2.67
N ALA A 100 4.80 9.53 -3.39
CA ALA A 100 4.51 9.83 -4.79
C ALA A 100 3.26 9.15 -5.32
N ASP A 101 2.76 9.69 -6.43
CA ASP A 101 1.88 8.97 -7.35
C ASP A 101 2.72 8.11 -8.29
N LEU A 102 2.36 6.84 -8.45
CA LEU A 102 2.97 6.00 -9.48
C LEU A 102 2.33 6.33 -10.83
N VAL A 103 2.97 7.22 -11.56
CA VAL A 103 2.50 7.68 -12.87
C VAL A 103 3.12 6.81 -13.97
N PRO A 104 2.34 5.99 -14.69
CA PRO A 104 2.88 5.26 -15.82
C PRO A 104 3.17 6.22 -16.98
N PRO A 105 4.04 5.82 -17.93
CA PRO A 105 4.35 6.62 -19.10
C PRO A 105 3.08 7.09 -19.85
N PRO A 106 3.11 8.28 -20.48
CA PRO A 106 1.98 8.76 -21.28
C PRO A 106 1.47 7.71 -22.26
N GLY A 107 0.15 7.50 -22.31
CA GLY A 107 -0.50 6.49 -23.15
C GLY A 107 -0.50 5.07 -22.60
N ARG A 108 0.14 4.82 -21.44
CA ARG A 108 0.19 3.53 -20.74
C ARG A 108 -0.50 3.56 -19.37
N ARG A 109 -1.53 4.38 -19.19
CA ARG A 109 -2.41 4.22 -18.02
C ARG A 109 -3.31 3.02 -18.24
N GLY A 110 -3.32 2.11 -17.26
CA GLY A 110 -4.26 1.00 -17.22
C GLY A 110 -5.69 1.55 -17.14
N GLY A 111 -6.58 0.95 -17.89
CA GLY A 111 -8.01 1.24 -17.87
C GLY A 111 -8.76 -0.08 -18.09
N PRO A 112 -10.10 -0.09 -18.03
CA PRO A 112 -10.92 -1.30 -18.11
C PRO A 112 -10.66 -2.18 -19.35
N GLU A 113 -9.99 -1.64 -20.38
CA GLU A 113 -9.68 -2.29 -21.66
C GLU A 113 -8.18 -2.59 -21.87
N LYS A 114 -7.28 -2.32 -20.90
CA LYS A 114 -5.82 -2.35 -21.15
C LYS A 114 -5.02 -3.02 -20.03
N ASN A 115 -4.67 -4.28 -20.27
CA ASN A 115 -3.69 -5.04 -19.46
C ASN A 115 -2.31 -4.41 -19.57
N LEU A 116 -1.82 -3.83 -18.49
CA LEU A 116 -0.44 -3.35 -18.40
C LEU A 116 0.21 -3.99 -17.18
N THR A 117 0.95 -5.06 -17.44
CA THR A 117 1.91 -5.63 -16.50
C THR A 117 3.16 -4.77 -16.52
N PHE A 118 3.56 -4.19 -15.39
CA PHE A 118 4.90 -3.65 -15.22
C PHE A 118 5.64 -4.52 -14.19
N SER A 119 6.89 -4.84 -14.50
CA SER A 119 7.81 -5.47 -13.55
C SER A 119 8.46 -4.36 -12.73
N ILE A 120 8.46 -4.52 -11.41
CA ILE A 120 9.15 -3.63 -10.46
C ILE A 120 10.61 -4.06 -10.23
N ASP A 121 11.03 -5.19 -10.81
CA ASP A 121 12.29 -5.87 -10.48
C ASP A 121 13.49 -5.44 -11.34
N GLY A 122 13.38 -4.34 -12.08
CA GLY A 122 14.50 -3.68 -12.77
C GLY A 122 15.37 -4.61 -13.63
N THR A 123 14.91 -4.95 -14.83
CA THR A 123 15.81 -5.29 -15.96
C THR A 123 16.15 -4.04 -16.75
#